data_AF-A0A523G025-F1
#
_entry.id   AF-A0A523G025-F1
#
_cell.length_a   1.000
_cell.length_b   1.000
_cell.length_c   1.000
_cell.angle_alpha   90.00
_cell.angle_beta   90.00
_cell.angle_gamma   90.00
#
_symmetry.space_group_name_H-M   'P 1'
#
loop_
_entity.id
_entity.type
_entity.pdbx_description
1 polymer ?
#
loop_
_entity_poly.entity_id
_entity_poly.type
_entity_poly.pdbx_seq_one_letter_code
_entity_poly.pdbx_strand_id
1 'polypeptide(L)'
;MSAEPEVRPEASGGALVRRCARAFAVERERWPLWVPVGIGGGVAGYFGLPFEPAAAWGPAILAAAICLGCIGYRRLRTSGRGEAMVIAAFVMGAPALGFTAIAAENHRVAAPVLEKRLGPVLVRGRIVAQEPGIKGVRITVAVSAIDRLAAADLPARIRIRVRPSMAPGGAQTLTIGAAIKVLAILMPPPPPAVPGGFDFARSAWFKGIGAVGFAVRAPELAGGGGDGAPPGWLAALGGVIGDLRATLFRRITQALPGAAGGIAAALMTGERSAVISSYFPVG
;
A
#
# COMPACT_ATOMS: atom_id res chain seq x y z
N MET A 1 1.31 -64.22 37.66
CA MET A 1 0.43 -63.34 36.88
C MET A 1 1.15 -62.01 36.76
N SER A 2 1.96 -61.88 35.70
CA SER A 2 2.91 -60.79 35.51
C SER A 2 2.21 -59.56 34.93
N ALA A 3 2.66 -58.38 35.37
CA ALA A 3 2.12 -57.07 35.02
C ALA A 3 2.25 -56.74 33.53
N GLU A 4 1.26 -56.00 33.00
CA GLU A 4 1.45 -55.12 31.84
C GLU A 4 1.39 -53.66 32.32
N PRO A 5 2.41 -52.83 32.05
CA PRO A 5 2.35 -51.42 32.32
C PRO A 5 1.64 -50.70 31.16
N GLU A 6 0.58 -49.99 31.49
CA GLU A 6 -0.17 -49.12 30.59
C GLU A 6 0.70 -47.93 30.14
N VAL A 7 1.17 -47.95 28.88
CA VAL A 7 1.95 -46.85 28.29
C VAL A 7 1.01 -45.73 27.85
N ARG A 8 0.94 -44.66 28.65
CA ARG A 8 0.23 -43.41 28.28
C ARG A 8 1.04 -42.59 27.25
N PRO A 9 0.47 -42.17 26.12
CA PRO A 9 1.16 -41.37 25.12
C PRO A 9 1.11 -39.88 25.48
N GLU A 10 1.83 -39.47 26.52
CA GLU A 10 2.00 -38.04 26.87
C GLU A 10 3.44 -37.58 26.56
N ALA A 11 3.75 -37.16 25.33
CA ALA A 11 4.98 -36.38 25.05
C ALA A 11 5.17 -35.85 23.61
N SER A 12 4.27 -36.08 22.65
CA SER A 12 4.55 -35.83 21.23
C SER A 12 4.70 -34.34 20.87
N GLY A 13 3.89 -33.44 21.46
CA GLY A 13 3.96 -32.00 21.18
C GLY A 13 5.23 -31.32 21.68
N GLY A 14 5.64 -31.62 22.94
CA GLY A 14 6.84 -31.02 23.54
C GLY A 14 8.15 -31.52 22.93
N ALA A 15 8.15 -32.74 22.35
CA ALA A 15 9.28 -33.26 21.61
C ALA A 15 9.44 -32.60 20.24
N LEU A 16 8.33 -32.33 19.54
CA LEU A 16 8.31 -31.65 18.26
C LEU A 16 8.79 -30.20 18.38
N VAL A 17 8.27 -29.44 19.35
CA VAL A 17 8.69 -28.05 19.59
C VAL A 17 10.19 -27.96 19.89
N ARG A 18 10.72 -28.88 20.71
CA ARG A 18 12.16 -28.94 21.01
C ARG A 18 13.00 -29.31 19.78
N ARG A 19 12.51 -30.19 18.90
CA ARG A 19 13.18 -30.52 17.63
C ARG A 19 13.19 -29.32 16.68
N CYS A 20 12.06 -28.64 16.49
CA CYS A 20 11.97 -27.44 15.65
C CYS A 20 12.85 -26.31 16.19
N ALA A 21 12.84 -26.07 17.50
CA ALA A 21 13.69 -25.06 18.13
C ALA A 21 15.18 -25.37 17.95
N ARG A 22 15.59 -26.64 18.06
CA ARG A 22 16.97 -27.07 17.78
C ARG A 22 17.34 -26.92 16.31
N ALA A 23 16.47 -27.31 15.38
CA ALA A 23 16.71 -27.11 13.96
C ALA A 23 16.86 -25.62 13.62
N PHE A 24 15.98 -24.78 14.16
CA PHE A 24 16.04 -23.33 13.98
C PHE A 24 17.28 -22.70 14.62
N ALA A 25 17.74 -23.24 15.76
CA ALA A 25 18.99 -22.84 16.41
C ALA A 25 20.23 -23.11 15.55
N VAL A 26 20.26 -24.24 14.83
CA VAL A 26 21.36 -24.60 13.92
C VAL A 26 21.38 -23.67 12.70
N GLU A 27 20.22 -23.18 12.26
CA GLU A 27 20.08 -22.28 11.11
C GLU A 27 20.27 -20.78 11.43
N ARG A 28 21.02 -20.41 12.49
CA ARG A 28 21.27 -19.01 12.88
C ARG A 28 21.71 -18.09 11.74
N GLU A 29 22.56 -18.60 10.84
CA GLU A 29 23.04 -17.84 9.67
C GLU A 29 21.92 -17.51 8.66
N ARG A 30 20.82 -18.29 8.68
CA ARG A 30 19.66 -18.12 7.80
C ARG A 30 18.54 -17.29 8.42
N TRP A 31 18.64 -16.93 9.70
CA TRP A 31 17.62 -16.09 10.35
C TRP A 31 17.29 -14.80 9.59
N PRO A 32 18.25 -14.08 8.97
CA PRO A 32 17.92 -12.91 8.15
C PRO A 32 16.95 -13.22 6.99
N LEU A 33 16.99 -14.43 6.43
CA LEU A 33 16.10 -14.87 5.35
C LEU A 33 14.67 -15.12 5.82
N TRP A 34 14.49 -15.40 7.12
CA TRP A 34 13.17 -15.63 7.73
C TRP A 34 12.50 -14.32 8.20
N VAL A 35 13.24 -13.20 8.29
CA VAL A 35 12.69 -11.91 8.69
C VAL A 35 11.53 -11.47 7.77
N PRO A 36 11.65 -11.47 6.43
CA PRO A 36 10.54 -11.11 5.54
C PRO A 36 9.33 -12.02 5.71
N VAL A 37 9.54 -13.32 5.96
CA VAL A 37 8.47 -14.30 6.19
C VAL A 37 7.75 -13.99 7.50
N GLY A 38 8.49 -13.72 8.58
CA GLY A 38 7.92 -13.32 9.86
C GLY A 38 7.11 -12.03 9.75
N ILE A 39 7.68 -10.99 9.12
CA ILE A 39 6.99 -9.73 8.85
C ILE A 39 5.70 -9.96 8.06
N GLY A 40 5.78 -10.71 6.95
CA GLY A 40 4.62 -11.06 6.13
C GLY A 40 3.56 -11.83 6.91
N GLY A 41 3.97 -12.75 7.78
CA GLY A 41 3.07 -13.46 8.70
C GLY A 41 2.37 -12.53 9.68
N GLY A 42 3.07 -11.53 10.21
CA GLY A 42 2.48 -10.48 11.04
C GLY A 42 1.42 -9.64 10.32
N VAL A 43 1.70 -9.27 9.07
CA VAL A 43 0.75 -8.54 8.21
C VAL A 43 -0.47 -9.41 7.89
N ALA A 44 -0.26 -10.68 7.52
CA ALA A 44 -1.34 -11.63 7.28
C ALA A 44 -2.20 -11.85 8.53
N GLY A 45 -1.57 -11.94 9.71
CA GLY A 45 -2.25 -12.04 11.00
C GLY A 45 -3.14 -10.83 11.30
N TYR A 46 -2.66 -9.62 11.01
CA TYR A 46 -3.46 -8.39 11.16
C TYR A 46 -4.76 -8.45 10.34
N PHE A 47 -4.69 -8.82 9.06
CA PHE A 47 -5.86 -8.91 8.19
C PHE A 47 -6.71 -10.17 8.38
N GLY A 48 -6.18 -11.19 9.06
CA GLY A 48 -6.92 -12.41 9.41
C GLY A 48 -7.83 -12.22 10.63
N LEU A 49 -7.64 -11.15 11.39
CA LEU A 49 -8.50 -10.82 12.53
C LEU A 49 -9.85 -10.28 12.03
N PRO A 50 -10.98 -10.74 12.61
CA PRO A 50 -12.32 -10.28 12.23
C PRO A 50 -12.69 -8.91 12.84
N PHE A 51 -11.81 -8.32 13.64
CA PHE A 51 -12.00 -7.04 14.32
C PHE A 51 -10.74 -6.18 14.19
N GLU A 52 -10.88 -4.88 14.40
CA GLU A 52 -9.74 -3.97 14.41
C GLU A 52 -8.98 -4.10 15.75
N PRO A 53 -7.76 -4.65 15.75
CA PRO A 53 -7.01 -4.86 16.98
C PRO A 53 -6.55 -3.53 17.55
N ALA A 54 -6.48 -3.43 18.89
CA ALA A 54 -6.02 -2.21 19.52
C ALA A 54 -4.59 -1.86 19.07
N ALA A 55 -4.37 -0.59 18.69
CA ALA A 55 -3.10 -0.10 18.14
C ALA A 55 -1.88 -0.39 19.03
N ALA A 56 -2.09 -0.58 20.34
CA ALA A 56 -1.05 -0.89 21.31
C ALA A 56 -0.55 -2.34 21.27
N TRP A 57 -1.31 -3.30 20.71
CA TRP A 57 -0.95 -4.72 20.76
C TRP A 57 0.35 -5.03 20.03
N GLY A 58 0.51 -4.51 18.81
CA GLY A 58 1.74 -4.67 18.03
C GLY A 58 2.98 -4.17 18.77
N PRO A 59 3.02 -2.87 19.15
CA PRO A 59 4.12 -2.28 19.91
C PRO A 59 4.41 -3.01 21.23
N ALA A 60 3.37 -3.45 21.97
CA ALA A 60 3.55 -4.16 23.22
C ALA A 60 4.23 -5.52 23.03
N ILE A 61 3.78 -6.31 22.05
CA ILE A 61 4.39 -7.61 21.72
C ILE A 61 5.83 -7.41 21.21
N LEU A 62 6.05 -6.39 20.38
CA LEU A 62 7.38 -6.05 19.88
C LEU A 62 8.34 -5.65 21.02
N ALA A 63 7.88 -4.82 21.96
CA ALA A 63 8.66 -4.43 23.13
C ALA A 63 9.00 -5.64 24.02
N ALA A 64 8.02 -6.51 24.27
CA ALA A 64 8.24 -7.76 25.01
C ALA A 64 9.27 -8.67 24.32
N ALA A 65 9.20 -8.81 22.98
CA ALA A 65 10.16 -9.58 22.20
C ALA A 65 11.58 -8.98 22.29
N ILE A 66 11.72 -7.65 22.21
CA ILE A 66 13.01 -6.96 22.37
C ILE A 66 13.57 -7.19 23.78
N CYS A 67 12.77 -7.00 24.83
CA CYS A 67 13.19 -7.26 26.21
C CYS A 67 13.64 -8.71 26.40
N LEU A 68 12.88 -9.68 25.88
CA LEU A 68 13.23 -11.10 25.94
C LEU A 68 14.55 -11.39 25.20
N GLY A 69 14.75 -10.77 24.03
CA GLY A 69 15.97 -10.88 23.24
C GLY A 69 17.18 -10.30 23.97
N CYS A 70 17.05 -9.14 24.60
CA CYS A 70 18.11 -8.52 25.40
C CYS A 70 18.49 -9.38 26.61
N ILE A 71 17.50 -9.90 27.35
CA ILE A 71 17.75 -10.79 28.50
C ILE A 71 18.41 -12.09 28.03
N GLY A 72 17.91 -12.68 26.93
CA GLY A 72 18.45 -13.87 26.30
C GLY A 72 19.90 -13.68 25.87
N TYR A 73 20.21 -12.59 25.16
CA TYR A 73 21.55 -12.25 24.73
C TYR A 73 22.51 -12.09 25.92
N ARG A 74 22.08 -11.40 26.98
CA ARG A 74 22.88 -11.24 28.20
C ARG A 74 23.18 -12.59 28.85
N ARG A 75 22.18 -13.47 28.99
CA ARG A 75 22.35 -14.83 29.56
C ARG A 75 23.18 -15.76 28.68
N LEU A 76 23.13 -15.58 27.37
CA LEU A 76 23.97 -16.33 26.43
C LEU A 76 25.45 -15.98 26.66
N ARG A 77 25.77 -14.69 26.87
CA ARG A 77 27.14 -14.24 27.16
C ARG A 77 27.64 -14.62 28.54
N THR A 78 26.80 -14.57 29.58
CA THR A 78 27.24 -14.81 30.97
C THR A 78 27.25 -16.28 31.36
N SER A 79 26.32 -17.08 30.83
CA SER A 79 26.04 -18.42 31.35
C SER A 79 25.83 -19.48 30.27
N GLY A 80 25.96 -19.11 28.99
CA GLY A 80 25.67 -20.00 27.85
C GLY A 80 24.19 -20.40 27.70
N ARG A 81 23.29 -19.85 28.54
CA ARG A 81 21.89 -20.32 28.70
C ARG A 81 20.85 -19.27 28.26
N GLY A 82 20.98 -18.77 27.03
CA GLY A 82 20.10 -17.72 26.49
C GLY A 82 19.51 -17.99 25.11
N GLU A 83 19.95 -19.04 24.44
CA GLU A 83 19.60 -19.32 23.04
C GLU A 83 18.09 -19.46 22.81
N ALA A 84 17.39 -20.20 23.67
CA ALA A 84 15.95 -20.37 23.56
C ALA A 84 15.18 -19.03 23.68
N MET A 85 15.67 -18.11 24.52
CA MET A 85 15.06 -16.78 24.67
C MET A 85 15.29 -15.90 23.44
N VAL A 86 16.47 -15.99 22.83
CA VAL A 86 16.77 -15.27 21.57
C VAL A 86 15.93 -15.81 20.42
N ILE A 87 15.76 -17.13 20.32
CA ILE A 87 14.88 -17.75 19.32
C ILE A 87 13.43 -17.32 19.53
N ALA A 88 12.93 -17.39 20.76
CA ALA A 88 11.58 -16.94 21.08
C ALA A 88 11.38 -15.45 20.74
N ALA A 89 12.36 -14.61 21.06
CA ALA A 89 12.35 -13.19 20.70
C ALA A 89 12.30 -12.98 19.18
N PHE A 90 13.03 -13.77 18.40
CA PHE A 90 12.99 -13.69 16.93
C PHE A 90 11.64 -14.12 16.36
N VAL A 91 11.14 -15.27 16.80
CA VAL A 91 9.87 -15.87 16.33
C VAL A 91 8.67 -14.97 16.65
N MET A 92 8.70 -14.28 17.80
CA MET A 92 7.65 -13.31 18.15
C MET A 92 7.89 -11.92 17.53
N GLY A 93 9.15 -11.48 17.48
CA GLY A 93 9.53 -10.13 17.11
C GLY A 93 9.30 -9.81 15.63
N ALA A 94 9.65 -10.72 14.72
CA ALA A 94 9.47 -10.47 13.28
C ALA A 94 7.99 -10.31 12.87
N PRO A 95 7.06 -11.19 13.32
CA PRO A 95 5.63 -10.96 13.12
C PRO A 95 5.09 -9.72 13.84
N ALA A 96 5.51 -9.47 15.09
CA ALA A 96 5.08 -8.27 15.81
C ALA A 96 5.51 -6.98 15.10
N LEU A 97 6.69 -6.96 14.48
CA LEU A 97 7.16 -5.85 13.66
C LEU A 97 6.26 -5.63 12.44
N GLY A 98 5.93 -6.71 11.71
CA GLY A 98 5.03 -6.62 10.55
C GLY A 98 3.62 -6.18 10.92
N PHE A 99 3.08 -6.72 12.00
CA PHE A 99 1.78 -6.33 12.55
C PHE A 99 1.76 -4.86 12.98
N THR A 100 2.80 -4.39 13.67
CA THR A 100 2.93 -2.99 14.09
C THR A 100 3.04 -2.07 12.89
N ALA A 101 3.83 -2.44 11.89
CA ALA A 101 4.02 -1.66 10.68
C ALA A 101 2.71 -1.49 9.90
N ILE A 102 1.94 -2.56 9.70
CA ILE A 102 0.66 -2.46 8.98
C ILE A 102 -0.41 -1.74 9.80
N ALA A 103 -0.46 -1.93 11.12
CA ALA A 103 -1.37 -1.18 11.98
C ALA A 103 -1.08 0.33 11.92
N ALA A 104 0.20 0.70 12.01
CA ALA A 104 0.62 2.09 11.87
C ALA A 104 0.28 2.65 10.48
N GLU A 105 0.52 1.89 9.41
CA GLU A 105 0.16 2.31 8.06
C GLU A 105 -1.35 2.47 7.89
N ASN A 106 -2.15 1.54 8.42
CA ASN A 106 -3.62 1.61 8.37
C ASN A 106 -4.14 2.90 9.02
N HIS A 107 -3.58 3.29 10.17
CA HIS A 107 -3.89 4.57 10.80
C HIS A 107 -3.36 5.78 10.04
N ARG A 108 -2.19 5.69 9.40
CA ARG A 108 -1.61 6.79 8.62
C ARG A 108 -2.39 7.10 7.34
N VAL A 109 -2.92 6.07 6.68
CA VAL A 109 -3.71 6.23 5.45
C VAL A 109 -5.19 6.48 5.73
N ALA A 110 -5.63 6.39 6.99
CA ALA A 110 -6.99 6.66 7.39
C ALA A 110 -7.38 8.09 7.00
N ALA A 111 -8.23 8.18 5.99
CA ALA A 111 -8.80 9.41 5.49
C ALA A 111 -10.31 9.22 5.34
N PRO A 112 -11.11 10.29 5.48
CA PRO A 112 -12.54 10.21 5.24
C PRO A 112 -12.83 9.58 3.86
N VAL A 113 -13.68 8.56 3.86
CA VAL A 113 -14.18 7.91 2.63
C VAL A 113 -15.61 8.37 2.44
N LEU A 114 -15.97 8.71 1.21
CA LEU A 114 -17.31 9.17 0.90
C LEU A 114 -18.31 8.04 1.10
N GLU A 115 -19.31 8.21 1.97
CA GLU A 115 -20.29 7.16 2.27
C GLU A 115 -21.34 6.97 1.18
N LYS A 116 -21.74 8.07 0.53
CA LYS A 116 -22.86 8.09 -0.43
C LYS A 116 -22.45 8.79 -1.71
N ARG A 117 -23.14 8.45 -2.80
CA ARG A 117 -22.99 9.17 -4.07
C ARG A 117 -23.28 10.66 -3.87
N LEU A 118 -22.35 11.49 -4.29
CA LEU A 118 -22.41 12.95 -4.18
C LEU A 118 -22.22 13.57 -5.56
N GLY A 119 -23.19 14.34 -6.05
CA GLY A 119 -22.99 15.11 -7.28
C GLY A 119 -24.27 15.67 -7.91
N PRO A 120 -24.12 16.53 -8.94
CA PRO A 120 -22.86 17.17 -9.37
C PRO A 120 -22.34 18.16 -8.33
N VAL A 121 -21.06 18.05 -7.96
CA VAL A 121 -20.39 18.94 -7.00
C VAL A 121 -19.09 19.47 -7.58
N LEU A 122 -18.73 20.69 -7.19
CA LEU A 122 -17.48 21.30 -7.57
C LEU A 122 -16.36 20.77 -6.66
N VAL A 123 -15.29 20.29 -7.28
CA VAL A 123 -14.10 19.84 -6.57
C VAL A 123 -12.92 20.74 -6.96
N ARG A 124 -12.17 21.19 -5.96
CA ARG A 124 -10.92 21.91 -6.10
C ARG A 124 -9.79 21.07 -5.53
N GLY A 125 -8.64 21.10 -6.19
CA GLY A 125 -7.48 20.35 -5.73
C GLY A 125 -6.33 20.36 -6.73
N ARG A 126 -5.33 19.54 -6.46
CA ARG A 126 -4.12 19.42 -7.28
C ARG A 126 -4.00 18.03 -7.87
N ILE A 127 -3.63 17.94 -9.15
CA ILE A 127 -3.36 16.64 -9.78
C ILE A 127 -2.09 16.06 -9.18
N VAL A 128 -2.18 14.87 -8.58
CA VAL A 128 -1.03 14.15 -8.00
C VAL A 128 -0.61 12.93 -8.82
N ALA A 129 -1.51 12.40 -9.65
CA ALA A 129 -1.19 11.32 -10.58
C ALA A 129 -2.13 11.34 -11.78
N GLN A 130 -1.64 10.87 -12.91
CA GLN A 130 -2.40 10.70 -14.15
C GLN A 130 -2.14 9.31 -14.69
N GLU A 131 -3.21 8.58 -15.01
CA GLU A 131 -3.14 7.26 -15.62
C GLU A 131 -4.01 7.25 -16.89
N PRO A 132 -3.46 6.90 -18.07
CA PRO A 132 -4.26 6.74 -19.27
C PRO A 132 -5.21 5.55 -19.14
N GLY A 133 -6.35 5.63 -19.82
CA GLY A 133 -7.34 4.57 -19.81
C GLY A 133 -8.12 4.53 -21.11
N ILE A 134 -8.70 3.35 -21.40
CA ILE A 134 -9.42 3.08 -22.66
C ILE A 134 -10.58 4.06 -22.88
N LYS A 135 -11.29 4.44 -21.81
CA LYS A 135 -12.46 5.35 -21.86
C LYS A 135 -12.11 6.80 -21.49
N GLY A 136 -10.83 7.15 -21.55
CA GLY A 136 -10.32 8.45 -21.13
C GLY A 136 -9.33 8.38 -19.98
N VAL A 137 -8.83 9.55 -19.59
CA VAL A 137 -7.75 9.70 -18.62
C VAL A 137 -8.30 9.62 -17.20
N ARG A 138 -7.61 8.89 -16.31
CA ARG A 138 -7.87 8.83 -14.88
C ARG A 138 -6.91 9.77 -14.17
N ILE A 139 -7.42 10.83 -13.59
CA ILE A 139 -6.64 11.74 -12.75
C ILE A 139 -6.88 11.43 -11.28
N THR A 140 -5.83 11.48 -10.47
CA THR A 140 -5.92 11.46 -9.02
C THR A 140 -5.66 12.88 -8.53
N VAL A 141 -6.59 13.40 -7.74
CA VAL A 141 -6.60 14.78 -7.27
C VAL A 141 -6.46 14.77 -5.76
N ALA A 142 -5.43 15.43 -5.24
CA ALA A 142 -5.37 15.78 -3.83
C ALA A 142 -6.38 16.91 -3.59
N VAL A 143 -7.38 16.65 -2.76
CA VAL A 143 -8.53 17.53 -2.58
C VAL A 143 -8.16 18.68 -1.66
N SER A 144 -8.51 19.90 -2.06
CA SER A 144 -8.46 21.07 -1.18
C SER A 144 -9.86 21.49 -0.72
N ALA A 145 -10.87 21.32 -1.56
CA ALA A 145 -12.27 21.58 -1.20
C ALA A 145 -13.24 20.79 -2.09
N ILE A 146 -14.38 20.41 -1.51
CA ILE A 146 -15.53 19.85 -2.22
C ILE A 146 -16.75 20.63 -1.75
N ASP A 147 -17.54 21.16 -2.67
CA ASP A 147 -18.79 21.83 -2.33
C ASP A 147 -19.72 20.87 -1.58
N ARG A 148 -20.40 21.37 -0.54
CA ARG A 148 -21.33 20.61 0.31
C ARG A 148 -20.67 19.56 1.23
N LEU A 149 -19.36 19.65 1.45
CA LEU A 149 -18.64 18.80 2.40
C LEU A 149 -17.81 19.66 3.37
N ALA A 150 -17.88 19.34 4.67
CA ALA A 150 -17.08 20.00 5.69
C ALA A 150 -15.62 19.58 5.57
N ALA A 151 -14.69 20.41 6.05
CA ALA A 151 -13.26 20.13 5.99
C ALA A 151 -12.86 18.81 6.67
N ALA A 152 -13.59 18.42 7.73
CA ALA A 152 -13.37 17.18 8.47
C ALA A 152 -13.73 15.92 7.66
N ASP A 153 -14.65 16.02 6.70
CA ASP A 153 -15.14 14.90 5.90
C ASP A 153 -14.48 14.84 4.52
N LEU A 154 -13.53 15.75 4.24
CA LEU A 154 -12.86 15.80 2.94
C LEU A 154 -11.97 14.57 2.75
N PRO A 155 -12.18 13.78 1.69
CA PRO A 155 -11.26 12.71 1.34
C PRO A 155 -9.91 13.31 0.94
N ALA A 156 -8.81 12.73 1.44
CA ALA A 156 -7.46 13.22 1.13
C ALA A 156 -7.16 13.24 -0.38
N ARG A 157 -7.60 12.19 -1.08
CA ARG A 157 -7.48 12.08 -2.54
C ARG A 157 -8.75 11.53 -3.15
N ILE A 158 -9.04 11.95 -4.37
CA ILE A 158 -10.12 11.40 -5.18
C ILE A 158 -9.62 11.02 -6.56
N ARG A 159 -10.32 10.07 -7.18
CA ARG A 159 -9.98 9.59 -8.52
C ARG A 159 -11.08 9.89 -9.50
N ILE A 160 -10.82 10.76 -10.46
CA ILE A 160 -11.80 11.22 -11.44
C ILE A 160 -11.42 10.71 -12.83
N ARG A 161 -12.40 10.15 -13.54
CA ARG A 161 -12.30 9.86 -14.98
C ARG A 161 -12.70 11.08 -15.79
N VAL A 162 -11.84 11.51 -16.70
CA VAL A 162 -12.09 12.59 -17.67
C VAL A 162 -12.20 11.97 -19.06
N ARG A 163 -13.30 12.23 -19.75
CA ARG A 163 -13.55 11.70 -21.10
C ARG A 163 -12.62 12.40 -22.10
N PRO A 164 -12.16 11.74 -23.18
CA PRO A 164 -11.28 12.34 -24.18
C PRO A 164 -11.84 13.63 -24.79
N SER A 165 -13.15 13.67 -25.05
CA SER A 165 -13.85 14.84 -25.61
C SER A 165 -13.92 16.07 -24.68
N MET A 166 -13.52 15.92 -23.41
CA MET A 166 -13.57 16.97 -22.39
C MET A 166 -12.18 17.42 -21.94
N ALA A 167 -11.10 16.89 -22.52
CA ALA A 167 -9.76 17.38 -22.27
C ALA A 167 -9.52 18.64 -23.12
N PRO A 168 -9.20 19.81 -22.53
CA PRO A 168 -8.78 20.98 -23.31
C PRO A 168 -7.57 20.57 -24.17
N GLY A 169 -7.65 20.71 -25.50
CA GLY A 169 -6.49 20.46 -26.39
C GLY A 169 -5.99 19.00 -26.49
N GLY A 170 -6.81 18.00 -26.16
CA GLY A 170 -6.35 16.61 -26.05
C GLY A 170 -5.73 16.31 -24.70
N ALA A 171 -5.37 15.06 -24.41
CA ALA A 171 -4.92 14.62 -23.07
C ALA A 171 -3.69 15.35 -22.47
N GLN A 172 -3.10 16.31 -23.21
CA GLN A 172 -1.85 17.01 -22.90
C GLN A 172 -1.99 18.29 -22.04
N THR A 173 -3.20 18.78 -21.73
CA THR A 173 -3.35 20.01 -20.88
C THR A 173 -3.51 19.73 -19.37
N LEU A 174 -3.60 18.47 -18.94
CA LEU A 174 -3.70 18.11 -17.51
C LEU A 174 -2.36 17.59 -16.98
N THR A 175 -1.49 18.50 -16.53
CA THR A 175 -0.16 18.16 -15.99
C THR A 175 -0.23 17.83 -14.50
N ILE A 176 0.58 16.87 -14.05
CA ILE A 176 0.78 16.60 -12.61
C ILE A 176 1.29 17.88 -11.93
N GLY A 177 0.76 18.19 -10.75
CA GLY A 177 1.05 19.42 -10.01
C GLY A 177 0.10 20.59 -10.31
N ALA A 178 -0.68 20.52 -11.40
CA ALA A 178 -1.62 21.58 -11.74
C ALA A 178 -2.78 21.66 -10.75
N ALA A 179 -3.14 22.88 -10.36
CA ALA A 179 -4.36 23.17 -9.61
C ALA A 179 -5.55 23.15 -10.56
N ILE A 180 -6.59 22.40 -10.20
CA ILE A 180 -7.78 22.23 -11.03
C ILE A 180 -9.05 22.50 -10.25
N LYS A 181 -10.07 22.91 -11.00
CA LYS A 181 -11.46 23.02 -10.56
C LYS A 181 -12.30 22.18 -11.52
N VAL A 182 -13.02 21.19 -10.99
CA VAL A 182 -13.78 20.24 -11.82
C VAL A 182 -15.15 19.98 -11.23
N LEU A 183 -16.18 20.04 -12.08
CA LEU A 183 -17.53 19.61 -11.72
C LEU A 183 -17.60 18.08 -11.91
N ALA A 184 -17.80 17.33 -10.82
CA ALA A 184 -17.76 15.87 -10.83
C ALA A 184 -18.93 15.24 -10.09
N ILE A 185 -19.22 13.98 -10.43
CA ILE A 185 -20.06 13.08 -9.62
C ILE A 185 -19.12 12.09 -8.94
N LEU A 186 -19.16 12.06 -7.62
CA LEU A 186 -18.33 11.25 -6.75
C LEU A 186 -19.16 10.12 -6.13
N MET A 187 -18.52 8.98 -5.91
CA MET A 187 -19.09 7.77 -5.33
C MET A 187 -18.06 7.13 -4.39
N PRO A 188 -18.51 6.37 -3.38
CA PRO A 188 -17.64 5.48 -2.63
C PRO A 188 -16.82 4.57 -3.56
N PRO A 189 -15.57 4.24 -3.21
CA PRO A 189 -14.86 3.14 -3.86
C PRO A 189 -15.70 1.86 -3.83
N PRO A 190 -15.88 1.17 -4.97
CA PRO A 190 -16.76 0.01 -5.03
C PRO A 190 -16.16 -1.18 -4.27
N PRO A 191 -17.01 -2.01 -3.62
CA PRO A 191 -16.57 -3.26 -3.00
C PRO A 191 -16.10 -4.28 -4.06
N PRO A 192 -15.52 -5.42 -3.65
CA PRO A 192 -15.19 -6.53 -4.56
C PRO A 192 -16.39 -6.92 -5.43
N ALA A 193 -16.16 -7.11 -6.73
CA ALA A 193 -17.23 -7.47 -7.68
C ALA A 193 -17.74 -8.91 -7.50
N VAL A 194 -16.89 -9.78 -6.95
CA VAL A 194 -17.21 -11.18 -6.62
C VAL A 194 -16.59 -11.55 -5.27
N PRO A 195 -17.18 -12.48 -4.52
CA PRO A 195 -16.58 -13.00 -3.29
C PRO A 195 -15.17 -13.55 -3.55
N GLY A 196 -14.18 -13.17 -2.73
CA GLY A 196 -12.78 -13.54 -2.90
C GLY A 196 -12.07 -12.88 -4.10
N GLY A 197 -12.77 -12.04 -4.87
CA GLY A 197 -12.20 -11.29 -5.97
C GLY A 197 -11.35 -10.11 -5.52
N PHE A 198 -10.80 -9.38 -6.49
CA PHE A 198 -9.99 -8.20 -6.21
C PHE A 198 -10.80 -7.12 -5.48
N ASP A 199 -10.28 -6.68 -4.34
CA ASP A 199 -10.88 -5.62 -3.53
C ASP A 199 -10.36 -4.24 -3.94
N PHE A 200 -11.17 -3.55 -4.75
CA PHE A 200 -10.89 -2.18 -5.18
C PHE A 200 -10.93 -1.18 -4.03
N ALA A 201 -11.84 -1.35 -3.08
CA ALA A 201 -11.99 -0.45 -1.93
C ALA A 201 -10.77 -0.52 -1.02
N ARG A 202 -10.27 -1.73 -0.71
CA ARG A 202 -9.03 -1.91 0.05
C ARG A 202 -7.83 -1.30 -0.67
N SER A 203 -7.70 -1.52 -1.98
CA SER A 203 -6.59 -0.90 -2.74
C SER A 203 -6.69 0.63 -2.77
N ALA A 204 -7.91 1.18 -2.82
CA ALA A 204 -8.14 2.62 -2.76
C ALA A 204 -7.79 3.21 -1.38
N TRP A 205 -8.16 2.51 -0.30
CA TRP A 205 -7.83 2.88 1.08
C TRP A 205 -6.33 3.06 1.30
N PHE A 206 -5.51 2.07 0.94
CA PHE A 206 -4.05 2.17 1.07
C PHE A 206 -3.40 3.20 0.14
N LYS A 207 -4.13 3.71 -0.86
CA LYS A 207 -3.69 4.83 -1.70
C LYS A 207 -4.17 6.18 -1.18
N GLY A 208 -4.93 6.21 -0.08
CA GLY A 208 -5.59 7.39 0.46
C GLY A 208 -6.70 7.94 -0.45
N ILE A 209 -7.29 7.10 -1.30
CA ILE A 209 -8.35 7.47 -2.23
C ILE A 209 -9.71 7.26 -1.56
N GLY A 210 -10.33 8.35 -1.12
CA GLY A 210 -11.61 8.33 -0.40
C GLY A 210 -12.84 8.44 -1.30
N ALA A 211 -12.67 8.77 -2.59
CA ALA A 211 -13.78 8.73 -3.54
C ALA A 211 -13.32 8.45 -4.98
N VAL A 212 -14.21 7.83 -5.76
CA VAL A 212 -14.03 7.63 -7.21
C VAL A 212 -15.18 8.29 -7.97
N GLY A 213 -14.93 8.78 -9.17
CA GLY A 213 -15.94 9.52 -9.91
C GLY A 213 -15.61 9.79 -11.36
N PHE A 214 -16.43 10.61 -11.98
CA PHE A 214 -16.24 11.08 -13.34
C PHE A 214 -16.56 12.57 -13.45
N ALA A 215 -15.84 13.25 -14.33
CA ALA A 215 -16.06 14.65 -14.62
C ALA A 215 -17.34 14.81 -15.46
N VAL A 216 -18.17 15.79 -15.09
CA VAL A 216 -19.37 16.20 -15.82
C VAL A 216 -19.03 17.20 -16.92
N ARG A 217 -18.02 18.04 -16.68
CA ARG A 217 -17.48 19.03 -17.62
C ARG A 217 -15.95 18.92 -17.70
N ALA A 218 -15.37 19.57 -18.70
CA ALA A 218 -13.93 19.73 -18.82
C ALA A 218 -13.35 20.33 -17.51
N PRO A 219 -12.26 19.77 -16.95
CA PRO A 219 -11.59 20.39 -15.82
C PRO A 219 -11.03 21.76 -16.21
N GLU A 220 -11.29 22.77 -15.39
CA GLU A 220 -10.72 24.11 -15.53
C GLU A 220 -9.39 24.15 -14.77
N LEU A 221 -8.32 24.60 -15.43
CA LEU A 221 -7.07 24.93 -14.75
C LEU A 221 -7.30 26.21 -13.95
N ALA A 222 -7.10 26.14 -12.64
CA ALA A 222 -7.12 27.34 -11.81
C ALA A 222 -5.83 28.11 -12.07
N GLY A 223 -5.90 29.22 -12.82
CA GLY A 223 -4.77 30.12 -13.02
C GLY A 223 -4.42 30.80 -11.70
N GLY A 224 -3.30 30.43 -11.10
CA GLY A 224 -2.83 31.02 -9.84
C GLY A 224 -1.97 30.03 -9.06
N GLY A 225 -0.78 30.46 -8.67
CA GLY A 225 0.29 29.62 -8.16
C GLY A 225 -0.03 28.92 -6.85
N GLY A 226 0.63 27.77 -6.65
CA GLY A 226 1.43 27.56 -5.45
C GLY A 226 0.79 27.64 -4.05
N ASP A 227 -0.52 27.65 -3.87
CA ASP A 227 -1.12 27.68 -2.53
C ASP A 227 -1.22 26.29 -1.90
N GLY A 228 -0.09 25.61 -1.81
CA GLY A 228 0.08 24.48 -0.90
C GLY A 228 1.51 24.47 -0.44
N ALA A 229 1.70 24.25 0.87
CA ALA A 229 3.01 24.09 1.48
C ALA A 229 3.92 23.24 0.57
N PRO A 230 5.21 23.62 0.42
CA PRO A 230 6.14 22.88 -0.43
C PRO A 230 6.07 21.40 -0.08
N PRO A 231 6.05 20.50 -1.08
CA PRO A 231 5.99 19.08 -0.82
C PRO A 231 7.09 18.72 0.18
N GLY A 232 6.72 18.09 1.29
CA GLY A 232 7.70 17.59 2.25
C GLY A 232 8.76 16.74 1.52
N TRP A 233 9.97 16.66 2.07
CA TRP A 233 11.11 16.01 1.41
C TRP A 233 10.81 14.62 0.82
N LEU A 234 9.91 13.83 1.45
CA LEU A 234 9.42 12.55 0.93
C LEU A 234 8.62 12.68 -0.37
N ALA A 235 7.75 13.68 -0.48
CA ALA A 235 6.99 13.97 -1.69
C ALA A 235 7.90 14.54 -2.80
N ALA A 236 8.93 15.31 -2.43
CA ALA A 236 9.95 15.77 -3.37
C ALA A 236 10.75 14.58 -3.96
N LEU A 237 11.19 13.63 -3.11
CA LEU A 237 11.82 12.38 -3.57
C LEU A 237 10.89 11.57 -4.49
N GLY A 238 9.60 11.48 -4.14
CA GLY A 238 8.60 10.84 -4.98
C GLY A 238 8.48 11.49 -6.37
N GLY A 239 8.53 12.83 -6.43
CA GLY A 239 8.57 13.60 -7.68
C GLY A 239 9.81 13.29 -8.51
N VAL A 240 11.00 13.34 -7.91
CA VAL A 240 12.27 13.03 -8.58
C VAL A 240 12.28 11.61 -9.16
N ILE A 241 11.76 10.62 -8.41
CA ILE A 241 11.63 9.25 -8.89
C ILE A 241 10.62 9.15 -10.04
N GLY A 242 9.51 9.89 -9.95
CA GLY A 242 8.52 9.99 -11.02
C GLY A 242 9.12 10.55 -12.32
N ASP A 243 9.86 11.65 -12.21
CA ASP A 243 10.52 12.31 -13.33
C ASP A 243 11.60 11.42 -13.97
N LEU A 244 12.37 10.71 -13.13
CA LEU A 244 13.34 9.72 -13.60
C LEU A 244 12.65 8.59 -14.38
N ARG A 245 11.54 8.05 -13.85
CA ARG A 245 10.76 7.00 -14.55
C ARG A 245 10.20 7.51 -15.87
N ALA A 246 9.62 8.70 -15.90
CA ALA A 246 9.09 9.30 -17.13
C ALA A 246 10.20 9.56 -18.17
N THR A 247 11.41 9.89 -17.71
CA THR A 247 12.59 10.08 -18.57
C THR A 247 13.08 8.75 -19.13
N LEU A 248 13.18 7.70 -18.28
CA LEU A 248 13.52 6.35 -18.71
C LEU A 248 12.50 5.80 -19.70
N PHE A 249 11.21 5.98 -19.41
CA PHE A 249 10.12 5.59 -20.28
C PHE A 249 10.28 6.21 -21.67
N ARG A 250 10.45 7.54 -21.75
CA ARG A 250 10.67 8.24 -23.02
C ARG A 250 11.87 7.68 -23.79
N ARG A 251 13.01 7.50 -23.12
CA ARG A 251 14.22 6.93 -23.73
C ARG A 251 14.00 5.52 -24.27
N ILE A 252 13.32 4.65 -23.52
CA ILE A 252 13.04 3.27 -23.93
C ILE A 252 12.09 3.26 -25.14
N THR A 253 11.02 4.05 -25.11
CA THR A 253 10.06 4.13 -26.23
C THR A 253 10.63 4.78 -27.49
N GLN A 254 11.65 5.64 -27.36
CA GLN A 254 12.39 6.21 -28.49
C GLN A 254 13.38 5.20 -29.09
N ALA A 255 14.04 4.40 -28.25
CA ALA A 255 15.00 3.39 -28.71
C ALA A 255 14.33 2.15 -29.32
N LEU A 256 13.14 1.77 -28.83
CA LEU A 256 12.34 0.67 -29.37
C LEU A 256 10.95 1.20 -29.76
N PRO A 257 10.71 1.56 -31.03
CA PRO A 257 9.38 1.93 -31.48
C PRO A 257 8.43 0.72 -31.51
N GLY A 258 7.13 0.96 -31.25
CA GLY A 258 6.07 -0.04 -31.37
C GLY A 258 5.79 -0.85 -30.09
N ALA A 259 5.06 -1.98 -30.25
CA ALA A 259 4.59 -2.83 -29.15
C ALA A 259 5.70 -3.34 -28.22
N ALA A 260 6.86 -3.67 -28.79
CA ALA A 260 8.01 -4.16 -28.03
C ALA A 260 8.55 -3.11 -27.05
N GLY A 261 8.68 -1.85 -27.47
CA GLY A 261 9.13 -0.77 -26.57
C GLY A 261 8.11 -0.42 -25.50
N GLY A 262 6.82 -0.51 -25.82
CA GLY A 262 5.77 -0.33 -24.83
C GLY A 262 5.80 -1.40 -23.73
N ILE A 263 6.02 -2.67 -24.11
CA ILE A 263 6.14 -3.78 -23.15
C ILE A 263 7.44 -3.66 -22.34
N ALA A 264 8.57 -3.38 -22.99
CA ALA A 264 9.86 -3.20 -22.33
C ALA A 264 9.84 -2.05 -21.30
N ALA A 265 9.25 -0.91 -21.68
CA ALA A 265 9.07 0.22 -20.77
C ALA A 265 8.17 -0.15 -19.59
N ALA A 266 7.04 -0.84 -19.84
CA ALA A 266 6.14 -1.27 -18.76
C ALA A 266 6.80 -2.24 -17.77
N LEU A 267 7.66 -3.16 -18.24
CA LEU A 267 8.41 -4.09 -17.39
C LEU A 267 9.51 -3.39 -16.58
N MET A 268 10.21 -2.42 -17.18
CA MET A 268 11.32 -1.72 -16.53
C MET A 268 10.88 -0.60 -15.58
N THR A 269 9.79 0.12 -15.91
CA THR A 269 9.32 1.26 -15.11
C THR A 269 8.09 0.94 -14.26
N GLY A 270 7.44 -0.21 -14.49
CA GLY A 270 6.19 -0.60 -13.85
C GLY A 270 4.94 0.16 -14.36
N GLU A 271 5.10 1.06 -15.34
CA GLU A 271 3.99 1.80 -15.95
C GLU A 271 3.22 0.94 -16.96
N ARG A 272 2.09 0.38 -16.53
CA ARG A 272 1.19 -0.42 -17.40
C ARG A 272 0.52 0.38 -18.53
N SER A 273 0.65 1.70 -18.50
CA SER A 273 0.13 2.65 -19.50
C SER A 273 0.58 2.33 -20.93
N ALA A 274 1.80 1.84 -21.11
CA ALA A 274 2.38 1.59 -22.43
C ALA A 274 1.78 0.41 -23.18
N VAL A 275 1.36 -0.64 -22.47
CA VAL A 275 0.78 -1.84 -23.10
C VAL A 275 -0.53 -1.49 -23.82
N ILE A 276 -1.24 -0.47 -23.33
CA ILE A 276 -2.50 -0.01 -23.92
C ILE A 276 -2.25 0.87 -25.13
N SER A 277 -1.26 1.78 -25.08
CA SER A 277 -0.97 2.71 -26.17
C SER A 277 -0.34 2.04 -27.39
N SER A 278 0.37 0.93 -27.21
CA SER A 278 1.07 0.28 -28.33
C SER A 278 0.20 -0.71 -29.11
N TYR A 279 -0.96 -1.10 -28.55
CA TYR A 279 -1.94 -1.95 -29.22
C TYR A 279 -3.07 -1.15 -29.90
N PHE A 280 -3.31 0.08 -29.46
CA PHE A 280 -4.31 0.98 -30.03
C PHE A 280 -3.66 2.33 -30.35
N PRO A 281 -3.11 2.51 -31.58
CA PRO A 281 -2.69 3.84 -32.01
C PRO A 281 -3.92 4.74 -32.02
N VAL A 282 -3.91 5.77 -31.18
CA VAL A 282 -4.92 6.82 -31.20
C VAL A 282 -4.63 7.67 -32.44
N GLY A 283 -5.35 7.38 -33.52
CA GLY A 283 -5.41 8.21 -34.72
C GLY A 283 -6.39 9.36 -34.54
#